data_AF-X1LJV6-F1
#
_entry.id   AF-X1LJV6-F1
#
_cell.length_a   1.000
_cell.length_b   1.000
_cell.length_c   1.000
_cell.angle_alpha   90.00
_cell.angle_beta   90.00
_cell.angle_gamma   90.00
#
_symmetry.space_group_name_H-M   'P 1'
#
loop_
_entity.id
_entity.type
_entity.pdbx_description
1 polymer ?
#
loop_
_entity_poly.entity_id
_entity_poly.type
_entity_poly.pdbx_seq_one_letter_code
_entity_poly.pdbx_strand_id
1 'polypeptide(L)' 'SPGSYFIVEDGLVDIFEEPIRARIKEGPLMAIEEFLKINHDFVIDKERERYILTYNPSGFLKRIS' A
#
# COMPACT_ATOMS: atom_id res chain seq x y z
N SER A 1 -2.45 10.24 14.90
CA SER A 1 -3.30 11.45 14.98
C SER A 1 -3.86 11.73 13.60
N PRO A 2 -4.96 12.49 13.44
CA PRO A 2 -5.40 12.92 12.12
C PRO A 2 -4.24 13.59 11.35
N GLY A 3 -4.07 13.21 10.09
CA GLY A 3 -2.97 13.65 9.23
C GLY A 3 -1.67 12.84 9.33
N SER A 4 -1.53 11.91 10.27
CA SER A 4 -0.38 10.99 10.32
C SER A 4 -0.48 9.92 9.23
N TYR A 5 0.66 9.33 8.86
CA TYR A 5 0.72 8.26 7.86
C TYR A 5 1.00 6.91 8.50
N PHE A 6 0.34 5.89 7.99
CA PHE A 6 0.76 4.51 8.08
C PHE A 6 1.30 4.12 6.70
N ILE A 7 2.58 3.78 6.64
CA ILE A 7 3.26 3.46 5.38
C ILE A 7 3.48 1.95 5.32
N VAL A 8 2.96 1.34 4.26
CA VAL A 8 3.16 -0.07 3.91
C VAL A 8 4.13 -0.12 2.75
N GLU A 9 5.20 -0.89 2.85
CA GLU A 9 6.25 -0.99 1.81
C GLU A 9 6.18 -2.33 1.08
N ASP A 10 7.09 -2.54 0.13
CA ASP A 10 7.22 -3.75 -0.69
C ASP A 10 6.00 -4.11 -1.55
N GLY A 11 4.99 -3.25 -1.70
CA GLY A 11 3.80 -3.52 -2.53
C GLY A 11 4.09 -3.78 -4.03
N LEU A 12 5.30 -3.47 -4.50
CA LEU A 12 5.73 -3.82 -5.85
C LEU A 12 5.77 -5.34 -6.10
N VAL A 13 5.99 -6.13 -5.04
CA VAL A 13 6.09 -7.59 -5.16
C VAL A 13 4.79 -8.23 -5.66
N ASP A 14 3.65 -7.60 -5.38
CA ASP A 14 2.31 -8.09 -5.74
C ASP A 14 1.98 -7.90 -7.22
N ILE A 15 2.69 -6.98 -7.89
CA ILE A 15 2.46 -6.64 -9.30
C ILE A 15 3.50 -7.21 -10.26
N PHE A 16 4.50 -7.96 -9.75
CA PHE A 16 5.43 -8.66 -10.62
C PHE A 16 4.73 -9.75 -11.44
N GLU A 17 5.30 -10.06 -12.60
CA GLU A 17 4.85 -11.17 -13.44
C GLU A 17 5.38 -12.51 -12.94
N GLU A 18 4.79 -13.60 -13.44
CA GLU A 18 5.32 -14.94 -13.23
C GLU A 18 6.71 -15.08 -13.86
N PRO A 19 7.66 -15.81 -13.24
CA PRO A 19 7.51 -16.67 -12.06
C PRO A 19 7.81 -15.97 -10.73
N ILE A 20 8.06 -14.65 -10.74
CA ILE A 20 8.45 -13.89 -9.54
C ILE A 20 7.28 -13.85 -8.56
N ARG A 21 6.06 -13.66 -9.08
CA ARG A 21 4.82 -13.66 -8.29
C ARG A 21 4.38 -15.05 -7.79
N ALA A 22 4.85 -16.15 -8.38
CA ALA A 22 4.45 -17.53 -8.05
C ALA A 22 4.51 -17.88 -6.54
N ARG A 23 5.37 -17.19 -5.79
CA ARG A 23 5.63 -17.44 -4.36
C ARG A 23 4.79 -16.58 -3.42
N ILE A 24 4.07 -15.59 -3.95
CA ILE A 24 3.34 -14.59 -3.16
C ILE A 24 1.85 -14.93 -3.23
N LYS A 25 1.35 -15.55 -2.16
CA LYS A 25 -0.08 -15.88 -2.01
C LYS A 25 -0.89 -14.69 -1.50
N GLU A 26 -0.29 -13.92 -0.59
CA GLU A 26 -0.87 -12.77 0.10
C GLU A 26 0.25 -11.75 0.24
N GLY A 27 -0.01 -10.50 -0.16
CA GLY A 27 1.02 -9.49 -0.24
C GLY A 27 0.56 -8.11 0.22
N PRO A 28 1.47 -7.12 0.26
CA PRO A 28 1.19 -5.85 0.90
C PRO A 28 0.03 -5.07 0.26
N LEU A 29 -0.17 -5.17 -1.06
CA LEU A 29 -1.31 -4.52 -1.72
C LEU A 29 -2.63 -5.16 -1.30
N MET A 30 -2.67 -6.49 -1.24
CA MET A 30 -3.86 -7.20 -0.75
C MET A 30 -4.15 -6.84 0.72
N ALA A 31 -3.11 -6.72 1.55
CA ALA A 31 -3.26 -6.32 2.95
C ALA A 31 -3.82 -4.89 3.09
N ILE A 32 -3.39 -3.96 2.24
CA ILE A 32 -3.94 -2.60 2.18
C ILE A 32 -5.43 -2.65 1.80
N GLU A 33 -5.79 -3.43 0.78
CA GLU A 33 -7.18 -3.59 0.33
C GLU A 33 -8.07 -4.14 1.44
N GLU A 34 -7.66 -5.21 2.12
CA GLU A 34 -8.42 -5.79 3.23
C GLU A 34 -8.52 -4.84 4.43
N PHE A 35 -7.45 -4.11 4.76
CA PHE A 35 -7.44 -3.14 5.84
C PHE A 35 -8.47 -2.01 5.60
N LEU A 36 -8.52 -1.46 4.39
CA LEU A 36 -9.41 -0.34 4.05
C LEU A 36 -10.88 -0.74 3.96
N LYS A 37 -11.20 -2.03 3.79
CA LYS A 37 -12.59 -2.52 3.86
C LYS A 37 -13.22 -2.33 5.24
N ILE A 38 -12.42 -2.42 6.29
CA ILE A 38 -12.89 -2.39 7.69
C ILE A 38 -12.47 -1.12 8.44
N ASN A 39 -11.49 -0.37 7.93
CA ASN A 39 -10.94 0.79 8.60
C ASN A 39 -11.11 2.07 7.76
N HIS A 40 -12.17 2.82 8.07
CA HIS A 40 -12.53 4.05 7.37
C HIS A 40 -11.79 5.29 7.88
N ASP A 41 -10.93 5.15 8.90
CA ASP A 41 -10.10 6.25 9.40
C ASP A 41 -8.92 6.57 8.47
N PHE A 42 -8.73 5.81 7.39
CA PHE A 42 -7.58 5.92 6.50
C PHE A 42 -8.00 6.01 5.03
N VAL A 43 -7.21 6.74 4.25
CA VAL A 43 -7.34 6.84 2.80
C VAL A 43 -5.97 6.73 2.14
N ILE A 44 -5.92 6.19 0.92
CA ILE A 44 -4.69 6.14 0.12
C ILE A 44 -4.35 7.56 -0.38
N ASP A 45 -3.13 8.01 -0.11
CA ASP A 45 -2.57 9.25 -0.64
C ASP A 45 -1.70 8.96 -1.87
N LYS A 46 -2.32 9.07 -3.05
CA LYS A 46 -1.67 8.81 -4.34
C LYS A 46 -0.62 9.86 -4.73
N GLU A 47 -0.62 11.03 -4.09
CA GLU A 47 0.35 12.09 -4.38
C GLU A 47 1.74 11.75 -3.82
N ARG A 48 1.84 10.75 -2.91
CA ARG A 48 3.07 10.38 -2.21
C ARG A 48 3.70 9.06 -2.67
N GLU A 49 3.06 8.32 -3.56
CA GLU A 49 3.47 6.95 -3.95
C GLU A 49 4.75 6.89 -4.81
N ARG A 50 5.15 7.99 -5.46
CA ARG A 50 6.35 8.05 -6.33
C ARG A 50 7.27 9.17 -5.92
N TYR A 51 8.50 8.84 -5.55
CA TYR A 51 9.51 9.83 -5.21
C TYR A 51 10.86 9.51 -5.84
N ILE A 52 11.06 10.00 -7.07
CA ILE A 52 12.28 9.91 -7.91
C ILE A 52 12.75 8.46 -8.15
N LEU A 53 13.22 7.78 -7.11
CA LEU A 53 13.76 6.43 -7.11
C LEU A 53 12.82 5.40 -6.46
N THR A 54 11.96 5.82 -5.52
CA THR A 54 11.05 4.90 -4.81
C THR A 54 9.67 4.88 -5.46
N TYR A 55 9.11 3.68 -5.57
CA TYR A 55 7.72 3.48 -5.96
C TYR A 55 7.05 2.58 -4.93
N ASN A 56 6.07 3.14 -4.22
CA ASN A 56 5.32 2.47 -3.19
C ASN A 56 3.82 2.51 -3.53
N PRO A 57 3.34 1.64 -4.45
CA PRO A 57 1.96 1.67 -4.93
C PRO A 57 0.98 1.50 -3.76
N SER A 58 0.02 2.43 -3.63
CA SER A 58 -1.00 2.45 -2.57
C SER A 58 -0.48 2.42 -1.12
N GLY A 59 0.83 2.50 -0.91
CA GLY A 59 1.45 2.26 0.39
C GLY A 59 1.35 3.42 1.38
N PHE A 60 0.94 4.61 0.95
CA PHE A 60 0.78 5.77 1.82
C PHE A 60 -0.67 5.90 2.31
N LEU A 61 -0.95 5.42 3.53
CA LEU A 61 -2.27 5.52 4.14
C LEU A 61 -2.32 6.72 5.10
N LYS A 62 -3.03 7.77 4.69
CA LYS A 62 -3.23 8.98 5.49
C LYS A 62 -4.40 8.78 6.44
N ARG A 63 -4.19 9.01 7.73
CA ARG A 63 -5.27 9.01 8.73
C ARG A 63 -6.12 10.28 8.60
N ILE A 64 -7.43 10.15 8.48
CA ILE A 64 -8.38 11.28 8.32
C ILE A 64 -9.19 11.59 9.59
N SER A 65 -9.31 10.62 10.50
CA SER A 65 -10.01 10.74 11.80
C SER A 65 -9.13 10.28 12.96
#